data_AF-A0A3D9Q9I8-F1
#
_entry.id   AF-A0A3D9Q9I8-F1
#
_cell.length_a   1.000
_cell.length_b   1.000
_cell.length_c   1.000
_cell.angle_alpha   90.00
_cell.angle_beta   90.00
_cell.angle_gamma   90.00
#
_symmetry.space_group_name_H-M   'P 1'
#
loop_
_entity.id
_entity.type
_entity.pdbx_description
1 polymer ?
#
loop_
_entity_poly.entity_id
_entity_poly.type
_entity_poly.pdbx_seq_one_letter_code
_entity_poly.pdbx_strand_id
1 'polypeptide(L)'
;MKRRTVYISGLIIASACAVAYYRFPVHSPDHTPVTSVAKVAIAQETANSAQLSDTDIQQAIDQTAAKGGGDLSIPAGKYYLRKTIIVKPSVTLRLNSGTMLIPVKNVNVIELLRNSAVNGGIIYTYDFKGYSKSAIYLDGAEQFSGTLKTARISDMKIVGRPGYGNGIFFHAEKGSDHVSWVDANSLNITGFEKAIYFRTEPVQEPDKIWINGNNFSQIFIKDANYGIYLDGHQDLPYEISGNNFTGVQIQTSEITKQAVYVKGTKNYIQVMIWDYHLGAEAVHFDEDSLRNQIQSNVSVNDEAYIDKGKDNLSVSAEE
;
A
#
# COMPACT_ATOMS: atom_id res chain seq x y z
N MET A 1 -31.29 25.78 -71.38
CA MET A 1 -31.03 26.42 -70.07
C MET A 1 -31.18 25.36 -68.97
N LYS A 2 -30.06 24.75 -68.53
CA LYS A 2 -29.87 24.06 -67.24
C LYS A 2 -28.40 23.58 -67.18
N ARG A 3 -27.80 23.72 -66.00
CA ARG A 3 -26.36 23.85 -65.75
C ARG A 3 -25.61 22.50 -65.78
N ARG A 4 -24.41 22.56 -66.37
CA ARG A 4 -23.15 21.80 -66.15
C ARG A 4 -22.76 21.78 -64.65
N THR A 5 -21.92 20.93 -64.06
CA THR A 5 -21.10 19.75 -64.41
C THR A 5 -20.44 19.32 -63.05
N VAL A 6 -20.50 18.06 -62.60
CA VAL A 6 -19.45 16.98 -62.56
C VAL A 6 -18.20 17.33 -61.66
N TYR A 7 -17.46 16.49 -60.91
CA TYR A 7 -16.96 15.10 -61.06
C TYR A 7 -16.56 14.41 -59.74
N ILE A 8 -16.66 13.07 -59.80
CA ILE A 8 -15.93 12.07 -59.00
C ILE A 8 -14.77 11.55 -59.88
N SER A 9 -13.57 11.41 -59.30
CA SER A 9 -12.43 10.63 -59.81
C SER A 9 -11.42 10.47 -58.66
N GLY A 10 -10.63 9.42 -58.51
CA GLY A 10 -10.39 8.17 -59.25
C GLY A 10 -9.71 7.19 -58.27
N LEU A 11 -8.92 6.18 -58.64
CA LEU A 11 -8.54 5.57 -59.90
C LEU A 11 -7.90 4.23 -59.48
N ILE A 12 -8.33 3.13 -60.09
CA ILE A 12 -7.70 1.80 -59.97
C ILE A 12 -6.59 1.71 -61.03
N ILE A 13 -5.39 1.28 -60.65
CA ILE A 13 -4.37 0.82 -61.59
C ILE A 13 -3.94 -0.59 -61.17
N ALA A 14 -4.17 -1.55 -62.07
CA ALA A 14 -3.56 -2.86 -62.07
C ALA A 14 -2.35 -2.84 -63.01
N SER A 15 -1.27 -3.54 -62.64
CA SER A 15 -0.32 -4.08 -63.62
C SER A 15 0.35 -5.35 -63.07
N ALA A 16 0.74 -6.21 -63.99
CA ALA A 16 0.77 -7.66 -63.86
C ALA A 16 2.18 -8.26 -63.74
N CYS A 17 2.20 -9.57 -63.47
CA CYS A 17 3.22 -10.56 -63.84
C CYS A 17 4.61 -10.50 -63.18
N ALA A 18 4.91 -11.47 -62.31
CA ALA A 18 5.67 -12.68 -62.65
C ALA A 18 5.89 -13.53 -61.38
N VAL A 19 5.42 -14.78 -61.41
CA VAL A 19 5.70 -15.78 -60.37
C VAL A 19 7.09 -16.33 -60.61
N ALA A 20 8.06 -15.91 -59.80
CA ALA A 20 9.32 -16.63 -59.61
C ALA A 20 9.24 -17.38 -58.28
N TYR A 21 9.26 -18.72 -58.36
CA TYR A 21 9.39 -19.60 -57.20
C TYR A 21 10.77 -19.39 -56.54
N TYR A 22 10.84 -18.50 -55.56
CA TYR A 22 11.89 -18.53 -54.56
C TYR A 22 11.35 -19.20 -53.30
N ARG A 23 11.86 -20.39 -52.99
CA ARG A 23 11.76 -20.98 -51.65
C ARG A 23 12.53 -20.08 -50.69
N PHE A 24 11.83 -19.14 -50.06
CA PHE A 24 12.33 -18.49 -48.86
C PHE A 24 12.16 -19.45 -47.68
N PRO A 25 13.19 -19.62 -46.82
CA PRO A 25 13.01 -20.35 -45.58
C PRO A 25 11.94 -19.63 -44.75
N VAL A 26 11.02 -20.40 -44.18
CA VAL A 26 10.05 -19.92 -43.19
C VAL A 26 10.86 -19.46 -41.98
N HIS A 27 11.23 -18.18 -41.95
CA HIS A 27 11.66 -17.53 -40.72
C HIS A 27 10.37 -17.17 -39.99
N SER A 28 9.97 -18.04 -39.08
CA SER A 28 8.99 -17.70 -38.07
C SER A 28 9.53 -16.45 -37.37
N PRO A 29 8.80 -15.31 -37.32
CA PRO A 29 9.18 -14.25 -36.42
C PRO A 29 9.04 -14.83 -35.03
N ASP A 30 10.17 -15.13 -34.39
CA ASP A 30 10.21 -15.26 -32.94
C ASP A 30 9.71 -13.94 -32.39
N HIS A 31 8.43 -13.90 -32.06
CA HIS A 31 7.87 -12.93 -31.14
C HIS A 31 8.44 -13.25 -29.76
N THR A 32 9.73 -12.97 -29.57
CA THR A 32 10.25 -12.73 -28.24
C THR A 32 9.61 -11.44 -27.75
N PRO A 33 8.74 -11.45 -26.73
CA PRO A 33 8.35 -10.21 -26.09
C PRO A 33 9.63 -9.56 -25.56
N VAL A 34 9.85 -8.29 -25.91
CA VAL A 34 10.91 -7.47 -25.32
C VAL A 34 10.57 -7.30 -23.83
N THR A 35 10.94 -8.29 -23.05
CA THR A 35 10.96 -8.26 -21.59
C THR A 35 12.37 -7.85 -21.22
N SER A 36 12.70 -6.57 -21.39
CA SER A 36 13.87 -6.01 -20.70
C SER A 36 13.53 -5.88 -19.21
N VAL A 37 13.42 -7.02 -18.52
CA VAL A 37 13.52 -7.04 -17.06
C VAL A 37 14.96 -6.68 -16.78
N ALA A 38 15.21 -5.46 -16.32
CA ALA A 38 16.48 -5.14 -15.70
C ALA A 38 16.59 -5.95 -14.41
N LYS A 39 16.92 -7.25 -14.52
CA LYS A 39 17.39 -8.04 -13.38
C LYS A 39 18.73 -7.46 -12.98
N VAL A 40 18.72 -6.45 -12.12
CA VAL A 40 19.85 -6.26 -11.21
C VAL A 40 19.75 -7.40 -10.21
N ALA A 41 20.18 -8.59 -10.62
CA ALA A 41 20.49 -9.64 -9.69
C ALA A 41 21.68 -9.11 -8.89
N ILE A 42 21.49 -8.92 -7.58
CA ILE A 42 22.62 -8.84 -6.67
C ILE A 42 23.36 -10.16 -6.86
N ALA A 43 24.51 -10.11 -7.54
CA ALA A 43 25.20 -11.29 -8.04
C ALA A 43 25.42 -12.29 -6.88
N GLN A 44 24.99 -13.54 -7.08
CA GLN A 44 25.28 -14.67 -6.21
C GLN A 44 26.75 -15.12 -6.28
N GLU A 45 27.68 -14.24 -6.64
CA GLU A 45 29.11 -14.56 -6.63
C GLU A 45 29.69 -14.17 -5.27
N THR A 46 29.98 -15.19 -4.46
CA THR A 46 30.46 -15.20 -3.06
C THR A 46 29.38 -15.24 -1.96
N ALA A 47 28.43 -16.17 -2.09
CA ALA A 47 27.61 -16.63 -0.96
C ALA A 47 28.43 -17.48 0.04
N ASN A 48 29.42 -16.87 0.70
CA ASN A 48 29.45 -17.00 2.15
C ASN A 48 28.42 -15.98 2.67
N SER A 49 27.80 -16.26 3.80
CA SER A 49 26.76 -15.47 4.47
C SER A 49 27.22 -14.06 4.94
N ALA A 50 28.01 -13.35 4.14
CA ALA A 50 28.25 -11.93 4.25
C ALA A 50 26.92 -11.24 3.92
N GLN A 51 26.19 -10.89 4.98
CA GLN A 51 24.94 -10.15 4.99
C GLN A 51 24.95 -9.03 3.96
N LEU A 52 24.06 -9.11 2.97
CA LEU A 52 23.66 -7.92 2.23
C LEU A 52 23.15 -6.89 3.24
N SER A 53 23.79 -5.73 3.23
CA SER A 53 23.53 -4.63 4.14
C SER A 53 22.37 -3.78 3.62
N ASP A 54 21.76 -2.97 4.49
CA ASP A 54 20.80 -1.93 4.08
C ASP A 54 21.36 -1.03 2.96
N THR A 55 22.68 -0.83 2.94
CA THR A 55 23.38 -0.02 1.94
C THR A 55 23.39 -0.69 0.56
N ASP A 56 23.55 -2.02 0.48
CA ASP A 56 23.54 -2.74 -0.78
C ASP A 56 22.14 -2.74 -1.42
N ILE A 57 21.11 -2.93 -0.59
CA ILE A 57 19.71 -2.84 -1.05
C ILE A 57 19.42 -1.42 -1.56
N GLN A 58 19.81 -0.39 -0.81
CA GLN A 58 19.56 0.99 -1.22
C GLN A 58 20.30 1.34 -2.52
N GLN A 59 21.56 0.92 -2.66
CA GLN A 59 22.32 1.15 -3.89
C GLN A 59 21.66 0.48 -5.10
N ALA A 60 21.12 -0.73 -4.95
CA ALA A 60 20.41 -1.42 -6.03
C ALA A 60 19.10 -0.71 -6.39
N ILE A 61 18.38 -0.17 -5.41
CA ILE A 61 17.19 0.67 -5.65
C ILE A 61 17.58 1.93 -6.43
N ASP A 62 18.62 2.63 -5.98
CA ASP A 62 19.06 3.88 -6.60
C ASP A 62 19.52 3.65 -8.06
N GLN A 63 20.24 2.56 -8.33
CA GLN A 63 20.62 2.16 -9.69
C GLN A 63 19.41 1.81 -10.57
N THR A 64 18.39 1.17 -10.01
CA THR A 64 17.16 0.82 -10.73
C THR A 64 16.38 2.09 -11.08
N ALA A 65 16.25 3.01 -10.12
CA ALA A 65 15.62 4.31 -10.33
C ALA A 65 16.37 5.14 -11.40
N ALA A 66 17.70 5.17 -11.35
CA ALA A 66 18.52 5.88 -12.33
C ALA A 66 18.37 5.34 -13.77
N LYS A 67 17.93 4.09 -13.94
CA LYS A 67 17.63 3.46 -15.23
C LYS A 67 16.17 3.67 -15.69
N GLY A 68 15.39 4.48 -14.97
CA GLY A 68 13.98 4.75 -15.28
C GLY A 68 12.98 3.91 -14.49
N GLY A 69 13.44 3.16 -13.47
CA GLY A 69 12.60 2.31 -12.63
C GLY A 69 12.55 0.85 -13.08
N GLY A 70 11.53 0.13 -12.63
CA GLY A 70 11.34 -1.30 -12.88
C GLY A 70 11.40 -2.13 -11.59
N ASP A 71 11.50 -3.45 -11.78
CA ASP A 71 11.42 -4.41 -10.68
C ASP A 71 12.82 -4.76 -10.15
N LEU A 72 13.05 -4.55 -8.87
CA LEU A 72 14.24 -5.01 -8.14
C LEU A 72 13.88 -6.21 -7.29
N SER A 73 14.49 -7.37 -7.55
CA SER A 73 14.25 -8.59 -6.78
C SER A 73 15.29 -8.79 -5.68
N ILE A 74 14.83 -8.96 -4.44
CA ILE A 74 15.67 -9.31 -3.30
C ILE A 74 15.54 -10.82 -3.03
N PRO A 75 16.65 -11.58 -3.01
CA PRO A 75 16.59 -13.02 -2.78
C PRO A 75 16.20 -13.36 -1.34
N ALA A 76 15.88 -14.64 -1.11
CA ALA A 76 15.62 -15.15 0.23
C ALA A 76 16.83 -14.92 1.14
N GLY A 77 16.58 -14.58 2.41
CA GLY A 77 17.65 -14.28 3.35
C GLY A 77 17.20 -13.37 4.48
N LYS A 78 18.04 -13.24 5.51
CA LYS A 78 17.84 -12.29 6.61
C LYS A 78 18.72 -11.07 6.41
N TYR A 79 18.10 -9.89 6.43
CA TYR A 79 18.74 -8.60 6.14
C TYR A 79 18.60 -7.70 7.36
N TYR A 80 19.72 -7.39 8.01
CA TYR A 80 19.73 -6.62 9.26
C TYR A 80 19.93 -5.14 8.96
N LEU A 81 18.88 -4.35 9.16
CA LEU A 81 18.79 -2.97 8.69
C LEU A 81 19.20 -1.98 9.78
N ARG A 82 20.21 -1.16 9.49
CA ARG A 82 20.61 -0.02 10.33
C ARG A 82 19.98 1.29 9.86
N LYS A 83 19.46 1.31 8.64
CA LYS A 83 18.85 2.46 7.96
C LYS A 83 17.54 2.04 7.30
N THR A 84 16.65 3.01 7.10
CA THR A 84 15.43 2.85 6.30
C THR A 84 15.78 2.48 4.86
N ILE A 85 15.05 1.54 4.27
CA ILE A 85 15.07 1.28 2.83
C ILE A 85 14.04 2.21 2.17
N ILE A 86 14.51 3.13 1.33
CA ILE A 86 13.66 4.10 0.63
C ILE A 86 13.42 3.59 -0.79
N VAL A 87 12.20 3.15 -1.08
CA VAL A 87 11.81 2.68 -2.42
C VAL A 87 11.48 3.89 -3.28
N LYS A 88 12.33 4.14 -4.28
CA LYS A 88 12.25 5.32 -5.15
C LYS A 88 11.07 5.23 -6.14
N PRO A 89 10.60 6.37 -6.67
CA PRO A 89 9.53 6.38 -7.66
C PRO A 89 9.80 5.45 -8.84
N SER A 90 8.75 4.81 -9.33
CA SER A 90 8.79 3.83 -10.43
C SER A 90 9.60 2.56 -10.15
N VAL A 91 10.09 2.33 -8.93
CA VAL A 91 10.72 1.07 -8.52
C VAL A 91 9.70 0.18 -7.80
N THR A 92 9.65 -1.09 -8.19
CA THR A 92 8.98 -2.15 -7.44
C THR A 92 10.02 -3.00 -6.72
N LEU A 93 10.05 -2.96 -5.39
CA LEU A 93 10.86 -3.84 -4.57
C LEU A 93 10.14 -5.19 -4.39
N ARG A 94 10.60 -6.23 -5.08
CA ARG A 94 10.07 -7.59 -4.99
C ARG A 94 10.89 -8.42 -4.02
N LEU A 95 10.35 -8.66 -2.86
CA LEU A 95 10.95 -9.51 -1.84
C LEU A 95 10.54 -10.96 -2.10
N ASN A 96 11.51 -11.87 -2.11
CA ASN A 96 11.20 -13.30 -2.10
C ASN A 96 10.40 -13.65 -0.83
N SER A 97 9.55 -14.68 -0.87
CA SER A 97 8.78 -15.13 0.30
C SER A 97 9.65 -15.52 1.51
N GLY A 98 10.91 -15.92 1.27
CA GLY A 98 11.92 -16.17 2.30
C GLY A 98 12.80 -14.96 2.68
N THR A 99 12.56 -13.78 2.11
CA THR A 99 13.25 -12.54 2.48
C THR A 99 12.69 -12.00 3.79
N MET A 100 13.56 -11.71 4.76
CA MET A 100 13.20 -11.13 6.05
C MET A 100 14.03 -9.88 6.31
N LEU A 101 13.35 -8.74 6.44
CA LEU A 101 13.92 -7.45 6.80
C LEU A 101 13.81 -7.25 8.32
N ILE A 102 14.94 -7.09 9.00
CA ILE A 102 15.04 -7.05 10.46
C ILE A 102 15.74 -5.76 10.89
N PRO A 103 15.04 -4.75 11.42
CA PRO A 103 15.71 -3.56 11.93
C PRO A 103 16.58 -3.88 13.15
N VAL A 104 17.81 -3.37 13.16
CA VAL A 104 18.74 -3.37 14.30
C VAL A 104 18.96 -1.96 14.86
N LYS A 105 18.21 -0.98 14.33
CA LYS A 105 18.09 0.39 14.80
C LYS A 105 16.62 0.80 14.76
N ASN A 106 16.26 1.84 15.52
CA ASN A 106 14.89 2.35 15.54
C ASN A 106 14.62 3.23 14.31
N VAL A 107 14.39 2.58 13.17
CA VAL A 107 14.16 3.20 11.86
C VAL A 107 12.84 2.72 11.29
N ASN A 108 12.24 3.48 10.37
CA ASN A 108 11.23 2.88 9.50
C ASN A 108 11.91 1.76 8.71
N VAL A 109 11.30 0.60 8.55
CA VAL A 109 11.95 -0.51 7.81
C VAL A 109 11.94 -0.17 6.33
N ILE A 110 10.75 0.14 5.79
CA ILE A 110 10.55 0.61 4.42
C ILE A 110 9.85 1.97 4.44
N GLU A 111 10.33 2.86 3.60
CA GLU A 111 9.63 4.09 3.22
C GLU A 111 9.34 4.04 1.72
N LEU A 112 8.08 4.22 1.34
CA LEU A 112 7.68 4.30 -0.05
C LEU A 112 7.65 5.76 -0.47
N LEU A 113 8.26 6.09 -1.60
CA LEU A 113 8.02 7.37 -2.27
C LEU A 113 6.86 7.23 -3.26
N ARG A 114 6.32 8.34 -3.77
CA ARG A 114 5.22 8.29 -4.74
C ARG A 114 5.53 7.37 -5.93
N ASN A 115 4.52 6.64 -6.42
CA ASN A 115 4.63 5.71 -7.55
C ASN A 115 5.63 4.55 -7.35
N SER A 116 6.00 4.22 -6.11
CA SER A 116 6.84 3.07 -5.78
C SER A 116 6.00 1.91 -5.24
N ALA A 117 6.55 0.70 -5.26
CA ALA A 117 5.83 -0.47 -4.76
C ALA A 117 6.73 -1.42 -3.99
N VAL A 118 6.16 -2.13 -3.02
CA VAL A 118 6.77 -3.28 -2.37
C VAL A 118 5.83 -4.48 -2.41
N ASN A 119 6.38 -5.66 -2.68
CA ASN A 119 5.64 -6.90 -2.77
C ASN A 119 6.42 -8.06 -2.13
N GLY A 120 5.73 -8.95 -1.42
CA GLY A 120 6.30 -10.18 -0.89
C GLY A 120 7.09 -10.01 0.43
N GLY A 121 7.67 -11.11 0.90
CA GLY A 121 8.61 -11.12 2.01
C GLY A 121 8.03 -10.83 3.40
N ILE A 122 8.94 -10.65 4.35
CA ILE A 122 8.63 -10.51 5.78
C ILE A 122 9.34 -9.27 6.33
N ILE A 123 8.61 -8.40 7.02
CA ILE A 123 9.19 -7.40 7.91
C ILE A 123 9.05 -7.92 9.34
N TYR A 124 10.16 -8.02 10.08
CA TYR A 124 10.18 -8.60 11.41
C TYR A 124 10.85 -7.65 12.41
N THR A 125 10.05 -6.91 13.17
CA THR A 125 10.50 -5.90 14.15
C THR A 125 10.42 -6.39 15.61
N TYR A 126 9.82 -7.57 15.84
CA TYR A 126 9.50 -8.10 17.18
C TYR A 126 10.67 -8.14 18.18
N ASP A 127 11.88 -8.43 17.69
CA ASP A 127 13.08 -8.57 18.52
C ASP A 127 13.73 -7.21 18.87
N PHE A 128 13.39 -6.14 18.15
CA PHE A 128 13.92 -4.81 18.43
C PHE A 128 13.18 -4.19 19.63
N LYS A 129 13.82 -4.20 20.80
CA LYS A 129 13.27 -3.60 22.02
C LYS A 129 13.12 -2.09 21.86
N GLY A 130 11.94 -1.56 22.19
CA GLY A 130 11.67 -0.12 22.09
C GLY A 130 11.45 0.37 20.67
N TYR A 131 11.03 -0.52 19.75
CA TYR A 131 10.63 -0.12 18.41
C TYR A 131 9.50 0.91 18.47
N SER A 132 9.68 2.07 17.85
CA SER A 132 8.70 3.16 17.86
C SER A 132 8.45 3.75 16.46
N LYS A 133 8.98 3.08 15.43
CA LYS A 133 8.86 3.48 14.02
C LYS A 133 7.84 2.58 13.31
N SER A 134 7.77 2.67 11.99
CA SER A 134 6.79 1.94 11.18
C SER A 134 7.47 0.89 10.32
N ALA A 135 6.90 -0.31 10.24
CA ALA A 135 7.40 -1.32 9.30
C ALA A 135 7.29 -0.79 7.86
N ILE A 136 6.19 -0.13 7.51
CA ILE A 136 6.06 0.62 6.26
C ILE A 136 5.58 2.04 6.58
N TYR A 137 6.29 3.04 6.08
CA TYR A 137 5.96 4.45 6.26
C TYR A 137 5.72 5.14 4.91
N LEU A 138 4.68 5.97 4.86
CA LEU A 138 4.40 6.88 3.76
C LEU A 138 4.29 8.30 4.31
N ASP A 139 5.15 9.17 3.79
CA ASP A 139 5.18 10.58 4.14
C ASP A 139 4.35 11.41 3.16
N GLY A 140 3.33 12.10 3.65
CA GLY A 140 2.45 12.94 2.85
C GLY A 140 3.20 14.05 2.10
N ALA A 141 4.40 14.43 2.54
CA ALA A 141 5.27 15.35 1.80
C ALA A 141 5.61 14.86 0.37
N GLU A 142 5.51 13.55 0.11
CA GLU A 142 5.71 12.97 -1.22
C GLU A 142 4.54 13.20 -2.19
N GLN A 143 3.40 13.65 -1.68
CA GLN A 143 2.21 14.03 -2.46
C GLN A 143 1.73 12.88 -3.36
N PHE A 144 1.29 11.79 -2.73
CA PHE A 144 0.82 10.62 -3.45
C PHE A 144 -0.48 10.95 -4.19
N SER A 145 -0.44 10.87 -5.52
CA SER A 145 -1.58 11.11 -6.40
C SER A 145 -1.68 9.99 -7.43
N GLY A 146 -2.87 9.39 -7.58
CA GLY A 146 -3.11 8.24 -8.47
C GLY A 146 -3.13 8.56 -9.97
N THR A 147 -2.64 9.73 -10.38
CA THR A 147 -2.80 10.25 -11.76
C THR A 147 -2.05 9.44 -12.81
N LEU A 148 -0.87 8.92 -12.48
CA LEU A 148 -0.03 8.17 -13.44
C LEU A 148 0.20 6.73 -12.98
N LYS A 149 0.52 6.57 -11.70
CA LYS A 149 0.68 5.30 -11.01
C LYS A 149 0.26 5.50 -9.57
N THR A 150 0.11 4.40 -8.86
CA THR A 150 -0.28 4.34 -7.46
C THR A 150 0.84 3.65 -6.70
N ALA A 151 1.16 4.13 -5.49
CA ALA A 151 2.06 3.39 -4.61
C ALA A 151 1.38 2.10 -4.12
N ARG A 152 2.13 1.00 -4.00
CA ARG A 152 1.54 -0.31 -3.67
C ARG A 152 2.27 -1.07 -2.58
N ILE A 153 1.50 -1.74 -1.71
CA ILE A 153 1.97 -2.66 -0.68
C ILE A 153 1.23 -3.98 -0.86
N SER A 154 1.92 -5.10 -1.07
CA SER A 154 1.22 -6.36 -1.37
C SER A 154 1.93 -7.62 -0.90
N ASP A 155 1.16 -8.66 -0.58
CA ASP A 155 1.65 -10.02 -0.32
C ASP A 155 2.71 -10.12 0.80
N MET A 156 2.60 -9.29 1.83
CA MET A 156 3.61 -9.20 2.90
C MET A 156 3.13 -9.80 4.22
N LYS A 157 4.10 -10.34 4.98
CA LYS A 157 3.94 -10.59 6.41
C LYS A 157 4.67 -9.51 7.20
N ILE A 158 3.97 -8.85 8.12
CA ILE A 158 4.51 -7.75 8.93
C ILE A 158 4.35 -8.13 10.41
N VAL A 159 5.46 -8.37 11.10
CA VAL A 159 5.47 -8.91 12.46
C VAL A 159 6.17 -7.94 13.39
N GLY A 160 5.44 -7.43 14.37
CA GLY A 160 5.94 -6.57 15.44
C GLY A 160 5.53 -7.07 16.81
N ARG A 161 6.03 -6.37 17.83
CA ARG A 161 5.65 -6.62 19.23
C ARG A 161 4.43 -5.77 19.57
N PRO A 162 3.39 -6.32 20.22
CA PRO A 162 2.26 -5.50 20.64
C PRO A 162 2.68 -4.35 21.56
N GLY A 163 2.07 -3.17 21.38
CA GLY A 163 2.39 -1.95 22.12
C GLY A 163 3.65 -1.21 21.66
N TYR A 164 4.26 -1.60 20.54
CA TYR A 164 5.46 -0.97 19.99
C TYR A 164 5.32 -0.65 18.50
N GLY A 165 5.50 0.62 18.13
CA GLY A 165 5.58 1.09 16.75
C GLY A 165 4.32 0.80 15.93
N ASN A 166 4.44 0.94 14.61
CA ASN A 166 3.34 0.77 13.67
C ASN A 166 3.62 -0.29 12.60
N GLY A 167 2.59 -0.99 12.14
CA GLY A 167 2.69 -1.87 10.97
C GLY A 167 2.81 -1.04 9.69
N ILE A 168 1.75 -0.33 9.34
CA ILE A 168 1.70 0.62 8.22
C ILE A 168 1.30 1.99 8.77
N PHE A 169 2.04 3.03 8.41
CA PHE A 169 1.74 4.39 8.84
C PHE A 169 1.70 5.37 7.67
N PHE A 170 0.54 5.98 7.45
CA PHE A 170 0.38 7.12 6.54
C PHE A 170 0.30 8.39 7.38
N HIS A 171 1.14 9.36 7.08
CA HIS A 171 1.25 10.58 7.87
C HIS A 171 1.22 11.80 6.96
N ALA A 172 0.41 12.81 7.28
CA ALA A 172 0.47 14.12 6.66
C ALA A 172 0.53 15.17 7.77
N GLU A 173 1.44 16.14 7.64
CA GLU A 173 1.79 17.04 8.76
C GLU A 173 1.46 18.50 8.45
N LYS A 174 1.72 18.99 7.23
CA LYS A 174 1.66 20.43 6.94
C LYS A 174 1.49 20.76 5.46
N GLY A 175 1.30 22.05 5.17
CA GLY A 175 1.35 22.57 3.81
C GLY A 175 0.29 21.93 2.92
N SER A 176 0.75 21.14 1.94
CA SER A 176 -0.10 20.39 1.01
C SER A 176 0.20 18.89 1.05
N ASP A 177 0.68 18.38 2.19
CA ASP A 177 0.98 16.96 2.39
C ASP A 177 -0.26 16.11 2.13
N HIS A 178 -0.11 15.04 1.35
CA HIS A 178 -1.19 14.10 1.15
C HIS A 178 -0.75 12.70 0.77
N VAL A 179 -1.54 11.73 1.25
CA VAL A 179 -1.44 10.33 0.86
C VAL A 179 -2.77 9.90 0.24
N SER A 180 -2.80 9.83 -1.08
CA SER A 180 -3.99 9.44 -1.83
C SER A 180 -3.75 8.30 -2.80
N TRP A 181 -4.80 7.51 -3.02
CA TRP A 181 -4.84 6.47 -4.04
C TRP A 181 -3.73 5.43 -3.89
N VAL A 182 -3.38 5.05 -2.65
CA VAL A 182 -2.46 3.94 -2.36
C VAL A 182 -3.23 2.62 -2.31
N ASP A 183 -2.70 1.57 -2.94
CA ASP A 183 -3.26 0.22 -2.87
C ASP A 183 -2.46 -0.64 -1.88
N ALA A 184 -3.13 -1.24 -0.91
CA ALA A 184 -2.58 -2.22 0.00
C ALA A 184 -3.40 -3.51 -0.03
N ASN A 185 -2.80 -4.66 -0.36
CA ASN A 185 -3.57 -5.90 -0.45
C ASN A 185 -2.83 -7.14 0.05
N SER A 186 -3.61 -8.13 0.52
CA SER A 186 -3.10 -9.47 0.85
C SER A 186 -2.01 -9.42 1.92
N LEU A 187 -2.29 -8.77 3.05
CA LEU A 187 -1.33 -8.53 4.12
C LEU A 187 -1.66 -9.32 5.39
N ASN A 188 -0.64 -9.82 6.06
CA ASN A 188 -0.75 -10.43 7.39
C ASN A 188 0.07 -9.62 8.40
N ILE A 189 -0.61 -8.90 9.29
CA ILE A 189 -0.02 -8.02 10.29
C ILE A 189 -0.21 -8.64 11.68
N THR A 190 0.87 -8.82 12.43
CA THR A 190 0.84 -9.34 13.80
C THR A 190 1.54 -8.37 14.75
N GLY A 191 0.90 -8.05 15.88
CA GLY A 191 1.46 -7.16 16.90
C GLY A 191 1.32 -5.68 16.57
N PHE A 192 2.29 -4.88 17.04
CA PHE A 192 2.35 -3.41 16.99
C PHE A 192 1.48 -2.67 18.02
N GLU A 193 1.84 -1.41 18.26
CA GLU A 193 0.89 -0.48 18.89
C GLU A 193 -0.28 -0.25 17.94
N LYS A 194 -0.01 0.17 16.70
CA LYS A 194 -1.04 0.38 15.66
C LYS A 194 -0.72 -0.45 14.43
N ALA A 195 -1.59 -1.38 14.04
CA ALA A 195 -1.35 -2.23 12.88
C ALA A 195 -1.44 -1.43 11.57
N ILE A 196 -2.53 -0.68 11.38
CA ILE A 196 -2.68 0.31 10.31
C ILE A 196 -3.03 1.64 10.97
N TYR A 197 -2.18 2.64 10.75
CA TYR A 197 -2.30 3.96 11.34
C TYR A 197 -2.35 5.02 10.25
N PHE A 198 -3.39 5.85 10.22
CA PHE A 198 -3.41 7.09 9.46
C PHE A 198 -3.45 8.27 10.43
N ARG A 199 -2.64 9.30 10.16
CA ARG A 199 -2.60 10.53 10.95
C ARG A 199 -2.50 11.75 10.07
N THR A 200 -3.39 12.72 10.30
CA THR A 200 -3.23 14.09 9.83
C THR A 200 -3.02 15.00 11.05
N GLU A 201 -2.04 15.90 10.98
CA GLU A 201 -1.87 16.91 12.03
C GLU A 201 -2.83 18.10 11.85
N PRO A 202 -3.34 18.70 12.93
CA PRO A 202 -4.15 19.91 12.82
C PRO A 202 -3.40 21.04 12.11
N VAL A 203 -3.95 21.52 10.99
CA VAL A 203 -3.47 22.70 10.27
C VAL A 203 -4.58 23.75 10.15
N GLN A 204 -4.23 24.91 9.62
CA GLN A 204 -5.17 26.00 9.33
C GLN A 204 -4.97 26.47 7.90
N GLU A 205 -6.01 27.03 7.30
CA GLU A 205 -5.92 27.68 6.00
C GLU A 205 -4.75 28.71 5.97
N PRO A 206 -3.99 28.80 4.86
CA PRO A 206 -4.25 28.17 3.56
C PRO A 206 -3.75 26.72 3.42
N ASP A 207 -3.12 26.15 4.45
CA ASP A 207 -2.63 24.78 4.40
C ASP A 207 -3.82 23.81 4.35
N LYS A 208 -3.66 22.74 3.56
CA LYS A 208 -4.63 21.65 3.39
C LYS A 208 -3.90 20.35 3.25
N ILE A 209 -4.13 19.43 4.17
CA ILE A 209 -3.55 18.10 4.15
C ILE A 209 -4.65 17.05 4.18
N TRP A 210 -4.38 15.87 3.64
CA TRP A 210 -5.37 14.80 3.65
C TRP A 210 -4.78 13.41 3.46
N ILE A 211 -5.49 12.41 3.98
CA ILE A 211 -5.26 11.00 3.64
C ILE A 211 -6.58 10.46 3.08
N ASN A 212 -6.66 10.27 1.77
CA ASN A 212 -7.93 9.95 1.12
C ASN A 212 -7.88 8.97 -0.07
N GLY A 213 -8.99 8.27 -0.29
CA GLY A 213 -9.14 7.39 -1.46
C GLY A 213 -8.15 6.22 -1.50
N ASN A 214 -7.59 5.82 -0.36
CA ASN A 214 -6.70 4.66 -0.28
C ASN A 214 -7.51 3.37 -0.18
N ASN A 215 -6.99 2.28 -0.75
CA ASN A 215 -7.69 1.01 -0.81
C ASN A 215 -6.90 -0.11 -0.13
N PHE A 216 -7.51 -0.72 0.87
CA PHE A 216 -6.99 -1.83 1.65
C PHE A 216 -7.88 -3.06 1.44
N SER A 217 -7.32 -4.17 0.98
CA SER A 217 -8.10 -5.39 0.72
C SER A 217 -7.42 -6.66 1.18
N GLN A 218 -8.19 -7.63 1.68
CA GLN A 218 -7.68 -8.94 2.13
C GLN A 218 -6.59 -8.81 3.20
N ILE A 219 -6.93 -8.18 4.33
CA ILE A 219 -5.98 -7.91 5.41
C ILE A 219 -6.33 -8.79 6.61
N PHE A 220 -5.33 -9.47 7.17
CA PHE A 220 -5.44 -10.15 8.46
C PHE A 220 -4.59 -9.41 9.50
N ILE A 221 -5.21 -8.97 10.59
CA ILE A 221 -4.54 -8.32 11.72
C ILE A 221 -4.75 -9.19 12.96
N LYS A 222 -3.70 -9.39 13.76
CA LYS A 222 -3.84 -10.00 15.09
C LYS A 222 -2.91 -9.40 16.12
N ASP A 223 -3.30 -9.48 17.39
CA ASP A 223 -2.49 -9.13 18.56
C ASP A 223 -1.97 -7.66 18.56
N ALA A 224 -2.63 -6.74 17.85
CA ALA A 224 -2.31 -5.32 17.89
C ALA A 224 -3.03 -4.63 19.06
N ASN A 225 -2.45 -3.57 19.63
CA ASN A 225 -3.18 -2.74 20.60
C ASN A 225 -4.32 -1.99 19.90
N TYR A 226 -4.04 -1.47 18.70
CA TYR A 226 -5.00 -0.80 17.83
C TYR A 226 -4.93 -1.42 16.44
N GLY A 227 -6.05 -1.93 15.92
CA GLY A 227 -6.11 -2.59 14.60
C GLY A 227 -6.03 -1.58 13.46
N ILE A 228 -7.18 -1.11 13.00
CA ILE A 228 -7.28 0.04 12.09
C ILE A 228 -7.49 1.28 12.95
N TYR A 229 -6.58 2.25 12.85
CA TYR A 229 -6.61 3.47 13.65
C TYR A 229 -6.52 4.69 12.72
N LEU A 230 -7.66 5.33 12.46
CA LEU A 230 -7.74 6.55 11.66
C LEU A 230 -7.88 7.74 12.58
N ASP A 231 -6.85 8.58 12.66
CA ASP A 231 -6.76 9.68 13.62
C ASP A 231 -6.55 11.01 12.89
N GLY A 232 -7.64 11.60 12.43
CA GLY A 232 -7.60 12.83 11.66
C GLY A 232 -8.72 13.79 12.03
N HIS A 233 -9.40 14.29 11.01
CA HIS A 233 -10.52 15.21 11.13
C HIS A 233 -11.60 14.86 10.11
N GLN A 234 -12.86 15.16 10.45
CA GLN A 234 -14.00 14.90 9.57
C GLN A 234 -14.12 15.84 8.37
N ASP A 235 -13.33 16.92 8.33
CA ASP A 235 -13.38 17.93 7.26
C ASP A 235 -11.99 18.56 7.03
N LEU A 236 -11.90 19.38 5.98
CA LEU A 236 -10.75 20.23 5.75
C LEU A 236 -10.52 21.17 6.95
N PRO A 237 -9.26 21.55 7.22
CA PRO A 237 -8.11 21.42 6.34
C PRO A 237 -7.18 20.21 6.58
N TYR A 238 -7.56 19.21 7.38
CA TYR A 238 -6.69 18.07 7.71
C TYR A 238 -7.46 16.75 7.76
N GLU A 239 -8.21 16.44 6.71
CA GLU A 239 -9.17 15.34 6.71
C GLU A 239 -8.55 13.95 6.52
N ILE A 240 -9.20 12.94 7.10
CA ILE A 240 -9.02 11.54 6.70
C ILE A 240 -10.34 11.06 6.12
N SER A 241 -10.38 10.90 4.80
CA SER A 241 -11.64 10.75 4.08
C SER A 241 -11.66 9.68 3.01
N GLY A 242 -12.81 9.03 2.79
CA GLY A 242 -13.00 8.19 1.59
C GLY A 242 -12.05 7.00 1.45
N ASN A 243 -11.44 6.51 2.54
CA ASN A 243 -10.59 5.32 2.49
C ASN A 243 -11.44 4.06 2.56
N ASN A 244 -11.02 3.01 1.86
CA ASN A 244 -11.79 1.78 1.67
C ASN A 244 -11.02 0.58 2.24
N PHE A 245 -11.64 -0.17 3.15
CA PHE A 245 -11.12 -1.39 3.74
C PHE A 245 -12.09 -2.54 3.45
N THR A 246 -11.62 -3.60 2.76
CA THR A 246 -12.47 -4.71 2.32
C THR A 246 -11.85 -6.08 2.62
N GLY A 247 -12.68 -7.06 2.98
CA GLY A 247 -12.18 -8.39 3.35
C GLY A 247 -11.15 -8.34 4.49
N VAL A 248 -11.34 -7.49 5.49
CA VAL A 248 -10.47 -7.39 6.66
C VAL A 248 -10.91 -8.40 7.72
N GLN A 249 -9.95 -9.02 8.40
CA GLN A 249 -10.16 -9.80 9.60
C GLN A 249 -9.23 -9.31 10.70
N ILE A 250 -9.77 -9.08 11.90
CA ILE A 250 -9.02 -8.64 13.07
C ILE A 250 -9.27 -9.65 14.19
N GLN A 251 -8.22 -10.33 14.64
CA GLN A 251 -8.27 -11.14 15.86
C GLN A 251 -7.73 -10.32 17.03
N THR A 252 -8.63 -10.00 17.96
CA THR A 252 -8.29 -9.27 19.18
C THR A 252 -7.73 -10.21 20.25
N SER A 253 -7.17 -9.63 21.30
CA SER A 253 -6.65 -10.33 22.48
C SER A 253 -6.82 -9.43 23.71
N GLU A 254 -6.47 -9.91 24.91
CA GLU A 254 -6.58 -9.14 26.15
C GLU A 254 -5.79 -7.80 26.15
N ILE A 255 -4.84 -7.64 25.24
CA ILE A 255 -4.04 -6.42 25.09
C ILE A 255 -4.60 -5.46 24.04
N THR A 256 -5.54 -5.93 23.21
CA THR A 256 -6.17 -5.12 22.18
C THR A 256 -7.11 -4.13 22.86
N LYS A 257 -6.92 -2.85 22.57
CA LYS A 257 -7.75 -1.77 23.07
C LYS A 257 -8.89 -1.47 22.12
N GLN A 258 -8.57 -1.31 20.83
CA GLN A 258 -9.55 -1.00 19.79
C GLN A 258 -9.24 -1.80 18.52
N ALA A 259 -10.21 -2.55 18.00
CA ALA A 259 -10.04 -3.22 16.71
C ALA A 259 -10.16 -2.22 15.55
N VAL A 260 -11.16 -1.34 15.60
CA VAL A 260 -11.37 -0.26 14.64
C VAL A 260 -11.65 1.05 15.37
N TYR A 261 -10.81 2.06 15.14
CA TYR A 261 -11.03 3.44 15.59
C TYR A 261 -11.05 4.37 14.38
N VAL A 262 -12.05 5.24 14.32
CA VAL A 262 -12.23 6.18 13.22
C VAL A 262 -12.53 7.58 13.71
N LYS A 263 -11.66 8.50 13.32
CA LYS A 263 -11.80 9.94 13.36
C LYS A 263 -11.54 10.48 11.96
N GLY A 264 -12.58 10.98 11.30
CA GLY A 264 -12.59 11.20 9.85
C GLY A 264 -13.97 11.06 9.21
N THR A 265 -14.03 11.14 7.87
CA THR A 265 -15.32 11.19 7.15
C THR A 265 -15.42 10.22 5.98
N LYS A 266 -16.60 9.64 5.75
CA LYS A 266 -16.88 8.83 4.54
C LYS A 266 -15.90 7.67 4.31
N ASN A 267 -15.26 7.13 5.34
CA ASN A 267 -14.45 5.92 5.22
C ASN A 267 -15.39 4.71 5.20
N TYR A 268 -15.04 3.70 4.40
CA TYR A 268 -15.77 2.43 4.29
C TYR A 268 -14.93 1.30 4.85
N ILE A 269 -15.49 0.53 5.80
CA ILE A 269 -14.79 -0.55 6.47
C ILE A 269 -15.64 -1.82 6.46
N GLN A 270 -15.20 -2.87 5.79
CA GLN A 270 -15.77 -4.21 5.86
C GLN A 270 -14.80 -5.13 6.61
N VAL A 271 -15.24 -5.59 7.79
CA VAL A 271 -14.36 -6.28 8.75
C VAL A 271 -15.07 -7.38 9.53
N MET A 272 -14.38 -8.51 9.72
CA MET A 272 -14.72 -9.52 10.73
C MET A 272 -13.83 -9.32 11.96
N ILE A 273 -14.43 -9.17 13.14
CA ILE A 273 -13.73 -8.93 14.40
C ILE A 273 -13.93 -10.14 15.33
N TRP A 274 -12.84 -10.83 15.64
CA TRP A 274 -12.82 -12.00 16.50
C TRP A 274 -12.39 -11.65 17.92
N ASP A 275 -12.94 -12.38 18.89
CA ASP A 275 -12.53 -12.39 20.30
C ASP A 275 -12.65 -11.04 21.05
N TYR A 276 -13.40 -10.07 20.53
CA TYR A 276 -13.48 -8.72 21.13
C TYR A 276 -14.07 -8.71 22.55
N HIS A 277 -14.84 -9.74 22.91
CA HIS A 277 -15.34 -10.00 24.26
C HIS A 277 -14.23 -10.16 25.32
N LEU A 278 -12.96 -10.29 24.92
CA LEU A 278 -11.80 -10.27 25.82
C LEU A 278 -11.47 -8.87 26.37
N GLY A 279 -12.27 -7.86 26.05
CA GLY A 279 -12.19 -6.50 26.63
C GLY A 279 -11.79 -5.40 25.64
N ALA A 280 -11.79 -5.68 24.34
CA ALA A 280 -11.50 -4.69 23.31
C ALA A 280 -12.77 -3.94 22.89
N GLU A 281 -12.65 -2.63 22.65
CA GLU A 281 -13.65 -1.91 21.86
C GLU A 281 -13.54 -2.40 20.41
N ALA A 282 -14.57 -3.06 19.90
CA ALA A 282 -14.55 -3.61 18.57
C ALA A 282 -14.65 -2.50 17.52
N VAL A 283 -15.54 -1.54 17.75
CA VAL A 283 -15.77 -0.40 16.86
C VAL A 283 -15.85 0.86 17.70
N HIS A 284 -15.05 1.87 17.33
CA HIS A 284 -15.09 3.19 17.93
C HIS A 284 -15.13 4.27 16.85
N PHE A 285 -16.29 4.92 16.72
CA PHE A 285 -16.43 6.17 15.98
C PHE A 285 -16.29 7.35 16.94
N ASP A 286 -15.26 8.16 16.72
CA ASP A 286 -14.95 9.34 17.55
C ASP A 286 -16.01 10.45 17.39
N GLU A 287 -16.05 11.41 18.30
CA GLU A 287 -16.95 12.58 18.18
C GLU A 287 -16.67 13.41 16.91
N ASP A 288 -15.44 13.35 16.43
CA ASP A 288 -14.99 13.98 15.20
C ASP A 288 -14.99 12.99 14.01
N SER A 289 -16.00 12.11 13.98
CA SER A 289 -16.28 11.21 12.88
C SER A 289 -17.64 11.50 12.25
N LEU A 290 -17.72 11.42 10.92
CA LEU A 290 -18.91 11.78 10.14
C LEU A 290 -19.14 10.85 8.96
N ARG A 291 -20.35 10.30 8.82
CA ARG A 291 -20.76 9.57 7.60
C ARG A 291 -19.84 8.43 7.20
N ASN A 292 -19.14 7.82 8.15
CA ASN A 292 -18.39 6.60 7.90
C ASN A 292 -19.36 5.42 7.81
N GLN A 293 -18.95 4.38 7.10
CA GLN A 293 -19.72 3.15 6.99
C GLN A 293 -18.88 1.98 7.45
N ILE A 294 -19.45 1.15 8.33
CA ILE A 294 -18.85 -0.12 8.74
C ILE A 294 -19.81 -1.28 8.50
N GLN A 295 -19.30 -2.36 7.91
CA GLN A 295 -19.96 -3.65 7.81
C GLN A 295 -19.19 -4.66 8.68
N SER A 296 -19.79 -5.15 9.76
CA SER A 296 -19.12 -6.08 10.68
C SER A 296 -20.05 -7.11 11.32
N ASN A 297 -19.47 -8.07 12.04
CA ASN A 297 -20.18 -9.05 12.87
C ASN A 297 -20.58 -8.51 14.26
N VAL A 298 -20.30 -7.24 14.56
CA VAL A 298 -20.58 -6.62 15.86
C VAL A 298 -21.90 -5.87 15.77
N SER A 299 -22.81 -6.15 16.71
CA SER A 299 -24.10 -5.45 16.80
C SER A 299 -23.91 -4.01 17.29
N VAL A 300 -24.73 -3.08 16.80
CA VAL A 300 -24.74 -1.69 17.30
C VAL A 300 -25.19 -1.58 18.76
N ASN A 301 -25.83 -2.62 19.29
CA ASN A 301 -26.25 -2.69 20.70
C ASN A 301 -25.18 -3.35 21.60
N ASP A 302 -24.08 -3.85 21.03
CA ASP A 302 -22.98 -4.44 21.78
C ASP A 302 -22.20 -3.35 22.53
N GLU A 303 -21.76 -3.62 23.76
CA GLU A 303 -20.98 -2.67 24.56
C GLU A 303 -19.62 -2.33 23.94
N ALA A 304 -19.08 -3.23 23.11
CA ALA A 304 -17.86 -3.02 22.35
C ALA A 304 -18.07 -2.16 21.09
N TYR A 305 -19.32 -1.74 20.80
CA TYR A 305 -19.66 -0.81 19.73
C TYR A 305 -19.92 0.59 20.31
N ILE A 306 -19.02 1.52 20.02
CA ILE A 306 -19.08 2.90 20.50
C ILE A 306 -19.18 3.83 19.29
N ASP A 307 -20.29 4.57 19.19
CA ASP A 307 -20.45 5.63 18.20
C ASP A 307 -20.78 6.95 18.87
N LYS A 308 -19.81 7.87 18.84
CA LYS A 308 -19.93 9.25 19.33
C LYS A 308 -20.05 10.25 18.18
N GLY A 309 -19.94 9.78 16.94
CA GLY A 309 -19.92 10.61 15.75
C GLY A 309 -21.32 10.97 15.26
N LYS A 310 -21.39 11.37 13.99
CA LYS A 310 -22.64 11.80 13.35
C LYS A 310 -22.84 11.07 12.02
N ASP A 311 -24.07 10.67 11.75
CA ASP A 311 -24.48 10.02 10.50
C ASP A 311 -23.63 8.79 10.11
N ASN A 312 -22.93 8.16 11.06
CA ASN A 312 -22.20 6.93 10.79
C ASN A 312 -23.21 5.80 10.58
N LEU A 313 -22.88 4.88 9.67
CA LEU A 313 -23.75 3.77 9.31
C LEU A 313 -23.08 2.45 9.70
N SER A 314 -23.73 1.69 10.58
CA SER A 314 -23.40 0.29 10.80
C SER A 314 -24.31 -0.60 9.99
N VAL A 315 -23.72 -1.52 9.23
CA VAL A 315 -24.41 -2.64 8.59
C VAL A 315 -23.94 -3.91 9.29
N SER A 316 -24.56 -4.24 10.42
CA SER A 316 -24.31 -5.51 11.10
C SER A 316 -25.16 -6.63 10.49
N ALA A 317 -24.75 -7.88 10.67
CA ALA A 317 -25.70 -8.98 10.54
C ALA A 317 -26.79 -8.74 11.60
N GLU A 318 -28.04 -8.51 11.18
CA GLU A 318 -29.18 -8.51 12.10
C GLU A 318 -29.26 -9.88 12.78
N GLU A 319 -29.67 -9.90 14.06
CA GLU A 319 -30.00 -11.13 14.78
C GLU A 319 -31.08 -11.96 14.08
#